data_AF-A0A090TFV2-F1
#
_entry.id   AF-A0A090TFV2-F1
#
_cell.length_a   1.000
_cell.length_b   1.000
_cell.length_c   1.000
_cell.angle_alpha   90.00
_cell.angle_beta   90.00
_cell.angle_gamma   90.00
#
_symmetry.space_group_name_H-M   'P 1'
#
loop_
_entity.id
_entity.type
_entity.pdbx_description
1 polymer ?
#
loop_
_entity_poly.entity_id
_entity_poly.type
_entity_poly.pdbx_seq_one_letter_code
_entity_poly.pdbx_strand_id
1 'polypeptide(L)' 'MGYFFDEQGNVLEDIKLHEELISIRPEKLRDIPMVIGVAGGTVKAEAILAALKGQYINALVTNEATATKILELIPN' A
#
# COMPACT_ATOMS: atom_id res chain seq x y z
N MET A 1 -1.64 7.41 -9.71
CA MET A 1 -1.82 6.76 -8.39
C MET A 1 -2.36 7.79 -7.42
N GLY A 2 -3.58 7.59 -6.92
CA GLY A 2 -4.30 8.51 -6.03
C GLY A 2 -5.52 7.83 -5.37
N TYR A 3 -5.49 6.49 -5.31
CA TYR A 3 -6.55 5.67 -4.74
C TYR A 3 -6.30 5.47 -3.24
N PHE A 4 -7.34 5.61 -2.43
CA PHE A 4 -7.33 5.35 -1.01
C PHE A 4 -7.83 3.93 -0.72
N PHE A 5 -7.24 3.31 0.30
CA PHE A 5 -7.56 1.95 0.74
C PHE A 5 -7.51 1.87 2.27
N ASP A 6 -8.23 0.89 2.82
CA ASP A 6 -8.27 0.63 4.27
C ASP A 6 -7.03 -0.13 4.77
N GLU A 7 -6.99 -0.43 6.07
CA GLU A 7 -5.91 -1.17 6.74
C GLU A 7 -5.78 -2.66 6.33
N GLN A 8 -6.82 -3.23 5.71
CA GLN A 8 -6.79 -4.55 5.08
C GLN A 8 -6.28 -4.47 3.63
N GLY A 9 -6.10 -3.26 3.10
CA GLY A 9 -5.71 -3.02 1.74
C GLY A 9 -6.87 -3.12 0.76
N ASN A 10 -8.13 -3.01 1.18
CA ASN A 10 -9.26 -2.91 0.26
C ASN A 10 -9.39 -1.46 -0.22
N VAL A 11 -9.53 -1.24 -1.54
CA VAL A 11 -9.78 0.10 -2.07
C VAL A 11 -11.14 0.58 -1.57
N LEU A 12 -11.18 1.81 -1.06
CA LEU A 12 -12.43 2.42 -0.61
C LEU A 12 -13.33 2.68 -1.83
N GLU A 13 -14.50 2.07 -1.81
CA GLU A 13 -15.54 2.30 -2.80
C GLU A 13 -16.21 3.69 -2.56
N ASP A 14 -16.87 4.24 -3.59
CA ASP A 14 -17.60 5.51 -3.54
C ASP A 14 -16.79 6.79 -3.23
N ILE A 15 -15.48 6.76 -3.46
CA ILE A 15 -14.66 7.98 -3.45
C ILE A 15 -14.74 8.65 -4.83
N LYS A 16 -15.46 9.79 -4.92
CA LYS A 16 -15.60 10.56 -6.17
C LYS A 16 -14.26 10.84 -6.88
N LEU A 17 -13.20 11.11 -6.12
CA LEU A 17 -11.87 11.33 -6.68
C LEU A 17 -11.40 10.13 -7.52
N HIS A 18 -11.70 8.88 -7.12
CA HIS A 18 -11.26 7.68 -7.84
C HIS A 18 -11.78 7.64 -9.28
N GLU A 19 -12.95 8.23 -9.57
CA GLU A 19 -13.56 8.28 -10.90
C GLU A 19 -12.91 9.34 -11.81
N GLU A 20 -12.31 10.36 -11.22
CA GLU A 20 -11.67 11.48 -11.92
C GLU A 20 -10.18 11.21 -12.20
N LEU A 21 -9.62 10.10 -11.70
CA LEU A 21 -8.21 9.74 -11.86
C LEU A 21 -7.92 9.11 -13.23
N ILE A 22 -7.06 9.75 -14.02
CA ILE A 22 -6.37 9.11 -15.15
C ILE A 22 -5.16 8.36 -14.59
N SER A 23 -5.38 7.11 -14.13
CA SER A 23 -4.35 6.28 -13.49
C SER A 23 -4.67 4.79 -13.63
N ILE A 24 -3.64 3.96 -13.49
CA ILE A 24 -3.82 2.51 -13.25
C ILE A 24 -4.57 2.32 -11.94
N ARG A 25 -5.56 1.42 -11.94
CA ARG A 25 -6.29 1.00 -10.74
C ARG A 25 -5.40 0.07 -9.88
N PRO A 26 -5.45 0.16 -8.54
CA PRO A 26 -4.57 -0.64 -7.67
C PRO A 26 -4.65 -2.14 -7.94
N GLU A 27 -5.83 -2.68 -8.26
CA GLU A 27 -6.02 -4.12 -8.51
C GLU A 27 -5.23 -4.59 -9.73
N LYS A 28 -4.98 -3.72 -10.71
CA LYS A 28 -4.18 -4.05 -11.89
C LYS A 28 -2.69 -4.15 -11.60
N LEU A 29 -2.22 -3.63 -10.47
CA LEU A 29 -0.82 -3.81 -10.05
C LEU A 29 -0.53 -5.26 -9.66
N ARG A 30 -1.54 -6.02 -9.23
CA ARG A 30 -1.41 -7.44 -8.87
C ARG A 30 -1.02 -8.32 -10.06
N ASP A 31 -1.34 -7.89 -11.28
CA ASP A 31 -1.03 -8.60 -12.52
C ASP A 31 0.43 -8.37 -12.97
N ILE A 32 1.14 -7.40 -12.37
CA ILE A 32 2.51 -7.05 -12.72
C ILE A 32 3.47 -7.91 -11.89
N PRO A 33 4.41 -8.66 -12.53
CA PRO A 33 5.29 -9.58 -11.80
C PRO A 33 6.12 -8.93 -10.69
N MET A 34 6.49 -7.66 -10.85
CA MET A 34 7.29 -6.92 -9.89
C MET A 34 6.79 -5.49 -9.74
N VAL A 35 6.38 -5.13 -8.53
CA VAL A 35 5.96 -3.77 -8.16
C VAL A 35 6.67 -3.37 -6.89
N ILE A 36 7.57 -2.39 -7.01
CA ILE A 36 8.44 -1.93 -5.92
C ILE A 36 7.83 -0.68 -5.29
N GLY A 37 7.46 -0.76 -4.02
CA GLY A 37 7.12 0.39 -3.20
C GLY A 37 8.37 1.03 -2.61
N VAL A 38 8.43 2.37 -2.59
CA VAL A 38 9.48 3.12 -1.88
C VAL A 38 8.80 4.04 -0.88
N ALA A 39 8.96 3.75 0.41
CA ALA A 39 8.31 4.51 1.46
C ALA A 39 9.08 4.41 2.79
N GLY A 40 8.99 5.44 3.62
CA GLY A 40 9.63 5.48 4.93
C GLY A 40 8.97 6.50 5.87
N GLY A 41 9.23 6.33 7.16
CA GLY A 41 8.62 7.05 8.28
C GLY A 41 7.67 6.15 9.06
N THR A 42 7.85 6.07 10.38
CA THR A 42 7.03 5.23 11.27
C THR A 42 5.54 5.60 11.21
N VAL A 43 5.21 6.87 10.98
CA VAL A 43 3.83 7.35 10.75
C VAL A 43 3.15 6.72 9.53
N LYS A 44 3.92 6.13 8.59
CA LYS A 44 3.40 5.46 7.40
C LYS A 44 3.34 3.94 7.54
N ALA A 45 3.75 3.37 8.67
CA ALA A 45 3.91 1.92 8.82
C ALA A 45 2.59 1.17 8.53
N GLU A 46 1.46 1.64 9.06
CA GLU A 46 0.14 1.05 8.81
C GLU A 46 -0.25 1.10 7.33
N ALA A 47 -0.06 2.25 6.67
CA ALA A 47 -0.36 2.43 5.26
C ALA A 47 0.53 1.54 4.35
N ILE A 48 1.81 1.38 4.70
CA ILE A 48 2.73 0.50 3.98
C ILE A 48 2.30 -0.96 4.16
N LEU A 49 1.97 -1.36 5.38
CA LEU A 49 1.47 -2.71 5.67
C LEU A 49 0.17 -3.00 4.91
N ALA A 50 -0.76 -2.04 4.87
CA ALA A 50 -1.99 -2.15 4.10
C ALA A 50 -1.73 -2.32 2.59
N ALA A 51 -0.77 -1.57 2.03
CA ALA A 51 -0.40 -1.71 0.62
C ALA A 51 0.20 -3.11 0.29
N LEU A 52 0.97 -3.67 1.23
CA LEU A 52 1.49 -5.05 1.15
C LEU A 52 0.36 -6.08 1.24
N LYS A 53 -0.56 -5.93 2.20
CA LYS A 53 -1.75 -6.81 2.34
C LYS A 53 -2.62 -6.80 1.09
N GLY A 54 -2.86 -5.61 0.52
CA GLY A 54 -3.61 -5.42 -0.72
C GLY A 54 -2.89 -5.91 -1.99
N GLN A 55 -1.64 -6.37 -1.86
CA GLN A 55 -0.77 -6.83 -2.95
C GLN A 55 -0.55 -5.78 -4.05
N TYR A 56 -0.60 -4.50 -3.68
CA TYR A 56 -0.33 -3.39 -4.60
C TYR A 56 1.17 -3.19 -4.84
N ILE A 57 1.98 -3.67 -3.90
CA ILE A 57 3.42 -3.80 -4.00
C ILE A 57 3.82 -5.21 -3.54
N ASN A 58 4.83 -5.78 -4.17
CA ASN A 58 5.38 -7.10 -3.81
C ASN A 58 6.87 -7.04 -3.44
N ALA A 59 7.47 -5.86 -3.51
CA ALA A 59 8.77 -5.53 -2.95
C ALA A 59 8.71 -4.14 -2.29
N LEU A 60 9.49 -3.94 -1.23
CA LEU A 60 9.53 -2.68 -0.47
C LEU A 60 10.98 -2.24 -0.26
N VAL A 61 11.26 -0.97 -0.60
CA VAL A 61 12.44 -0.24 -0.17
C VAL A 61 12.03 0.71 0.96
N THR A 62 12.60 0.51 2.15
CA THR A 62 12.32 1.31 3.35
C THR A 62 13.55 1.41 4.25
N ASN A 63 13.47 2.15 5.37
CA ASN A 63 14.51 2.22 6.38
C ASN A 63 14.21 1.34 7.60
N GLU A 64 15.24 1.08 8.41
CA GLU A 64 15.17 0.19 9.58
C GLU A 64 14.03 0.55 10.54
N ALA A 65 13.93 1.82 10.94
CA ALA A 65 12.90 2.26 11.88
C ALA A 65 11.46 2.00 11.37
N THR A 66 11.24 2.17 10.06
CA THR A 66 9.93 1.89 9.46
C THR A 66 9.68 0.39 9.35
N ALA A 67 10.69 -0.40 8.94
CA ALA A 67 10.61 -1.85 8.86
C ALA A 67 10.29 -2.47 10.23
N THR A 68 11.00 -2.06 11.28
CA THR A 68 10.74 -2.51 12.66
C THR A 68 9.30 -2.20 13.06
N LYS A 69 8.81 -0.98 12.78
CA LYS A 69 7.44 -0.63 13.11
C LYS A 69 6.41 -1.46 12.35
N ILE A 70 6.65 -1.77 11.08
CA ILE A 70 5.79 -2.67 10.31
C ILE A 70 5.73 -4.06 10.95
N LEU A 71 6.88 -4.61 11.37
CA LEU A 71 6.94 -5.93 12.01
C LEU A 71 6.16 -5.97 13.34
N GLU A 72 6.21 -4.91 14.15
CA GLU A 72 5.42 -4.81 15.39
C GLU A 72 3.90 -4.82 15.15
N LEU A 73 3.45 -4.42 13.97
CA LEU A 73 2.02 -4.37 13.61
C LEU A 73 1.49 -5.72 13.09
N ILE A 74 2.37 -6.70 12.84
CA ILE A 74 1.96 -8.02 12.36
C ILE A 74 1.61 -8.88 13.60
N PRO A 75 0.37 -9.39 13.73
CA PRO A 75 0.02 -10.29 14.82
C PRO A 75 0.80 -11.61 14.71
N ASN A 76 1.17 -12.17 15.86
CA ASN A 76 1.83 -13.48 15.98
C ASN A 76 0.94 -14.63 15.51
#